data_AF-A0A851QDW4-F1
#
_entry.id   AF-A0A851QDW4-F1
#
_cell.length_a   1.000
_cell.length_b   1.000
_cell.length_c   1.000
_cell.angle_alpha   90.00
_cell.angle_beta   90.00
_cell.angle_gamma   90.00
#
_symmetry.space_group_name_H-M   'P 1'
#
loop_
_entity.id
_entity.type
_entity.pdbx_description
1 polymer ?
#
loop_
_entity_poly.entity_id
_entity_poly.type
_entity_poly.pdbx_seq_one_letter_code
_entity_poly.pdbx_strand_id
1 'polypeptide(L)'
;PPVILLLHEAIPQHFWCIPFSVDGNPVPSIRWLFNGTALAEGPYIHTRIVEYEHNSTILHGCLQLNRPTHVNNGNYTLLVRNPLGFAARSVQGRFMENPFSFSPEEPIPGRCWQTPRRAGTPTRAPCPCCHQVSVAVALAVFACLFLSVLLIVLNKCGRRSKFGINR
;
A
#
# COMPACT_ATOMS: atom_id res chain seq x y z
N PRO A 1 -20.92 29.84 37.96
CA PRO A 1 -20.26 30.12 36.66
C PRO A 1 -19.56 28.84 36.16
N PRO A 2 -19.49 28.56 34.84
CA PRO A 2 -18.77 27.38 34.34
C PRO A 2 -17.26 27.52 34.55
N VAL A 3 -16.59 26.43 34.93
CA VAL A 3 -15.14 26.38 35.14
C VAL A 3 -14.60 25.14 34.42
N ILE A 4 -13.58 25.32 33.59
CA ILE A 4 -12.86 24.22 32.94
C ILE A 4 -11.87 23.66 33.94
N LEU A 5 -12.06 22.40 34.35
CA LEU A 5 -11.20 21.74 35.34
C LEU A 5 -9.93 21.13 34.70
N LEU A 6 -10.02 20.70 33.43
CA LEU A 6 -8.94 20.03 32.72
C LEU A 6 -9.12 20.15 31.21
N LEU A 7 -8.04 20.48 30.52
CA LEU A 7 -7.92 20.46 29.06
C LEU A 7 -6.54 19.89 28.73
N HIS A 8 -6.49 18.87 27.87
CA HIS A 8 -5.26 18.21 27.46
C HIS A 8 -4.97 18.43 25.98
N GLU A 9 -3.72 18.19 25.60
CA GLU A 9 -3.30 18.14 24.21
C GLU A 9 -3.98 16.98 23.46
N ALA A 10 -3.98 17.07 22.12
CA ALA A 10 -4.55 16.04 21.27
C ALA A 10 -3.82 14.71 21.43
N ILE A 11 -4.56 13.64 21.72
CA ILE A 11 -4.02 12.29 21.83
C ILE A 11 -4.27 11.55 20.51
N PRO A 12 -3.22 11.00 19.85
CA PRO A 12 -3.42 10.22 18.65
C PRO A 12 -4.20 8.95 18.98
N GLN A 13 -5.26 8.70 18.22
CA GLN A 13 -6.02 7.45 18.32
C GLN A 13 -5.89 6.64 17.03
N HIS A 14 -5.77 5.33 17.17
CA HIS A 14 -5.61 4.43 16.05
C HIS A 14 -6.97 3.89 15.61
N PHE A 15 -7.56 4.58 14.63
CA PHE A 15 -8.77 4.14 13.95
C PHE A 15 -8.45 3.83 12.49
N TRP A 16 -9.07 2.77 11.99
CA TRP A 16 -9.11 2.45 10.57
C TRP A 16 -10.47 2.79 10.00
N CYS A 17 -10.47 3.10 8.72
CA CYS A 17 -11.65 3.56 8.00
C CYS A 17 -11.68 2.85 6.64
N ILE A 18 -12.73 2.05 6.40
CA ILE A 18 -13.09 1.57 5.06
C ILE A 18 -14.10 2.55 4.45
N PRO A 19 -13.66 3.48 3.58
CA PRO A 19 -14.52 4.55 3.08
C PRO A 19 -15.52 4.03 2.06
N PHE A 20 -16.70 4.65 2.02
CA PHE A 20 -17.71 4.38 1.01
C PHE A 20 -18.49 5.63 0.63
N SER A 21 -19.05 5.58 -0.57
CA SER A 21 -20.02 6.54 -1.09
C SER A 21 -21.19 5.76 -1.67
N VAL A 22 -22.40 6.11 -1.26
CA VAL A 22 -23.62 5.43 -1.70
C VAL A 22 -24.60 6.47 -2.18
N ASP A 23 -25.12 6.28 -3.39
CA ASP A 23 -26.16 7.12 -3.96
C ASP A 23 -27.51 6.39 -3.92
N GLY A 24 -28.59 7.10 -3.62
CA GLY A 24 -29.93 6.55 -3.69
C GLY A 24 -31.01 7.47 -3.14
N ASN A 25 -32.14 7.54 -3.84
CA ASN A 25 -33.36 8.23 -3.42
C ASN A 25 -34.58 7.32 -3.62
N PRO A 26 -35.31 6.90 -2.56
CA PRO A 26 -35.11 7.21 -1.14
C PRO A 26 -33.76 6.72 -0.60
N VAL A 27 -33.31 7.34 0.49
CA VAL A 27 -32.05 7.01 1.18
C VAL A 27 -31.95 5.51 1.45
N PRO A 28 -30.88 4.83 1.00
CA PRO A 28 -30.74 3.39 1.17
C PRO A 28 -30.33 3.03 2.60
N SER A 29 -30.81 1.88 3.05
CA SER A 29 -30.30 1.21 4.25
C SER A 29 -28.93 0.58 3.97
N ILE A 30 -28.02 0.66 4.94
CA ILE A 30 -26.64 0.15 4.86
C ILE A 30 -26.48 -1.05 5.78
N ARG A 31 -25.83 -2.11 5.31
CA ARG A 31 -25.43 -3.28 6.08
C ARG A 31 -24.06 -3.78 5.61
N TRP A 32 -23.38 -4.53 6.46
CA TRP A 32 -22.08 -5.10 6.15
C TRP A 32 -22.07 -6.63 6.27
N LEU A 33 -21.29 -7.27 5.41
CA LEU A 33 -20.84 -8.64 5.61
C LEU A 33 -19.33 -8.66 5.86
N PHE A 34 -18.88 -9.56 6.72
CA PHE A 34 -17.49 -9.92 6.91
C PHE A 34 -17.32 -11.40 6.54
N ASN A 35 -16.49 -11.67 5.54
CA ASN A 35 -16.27 -13.00 4.97
C ASN A 35 -17.58 -13.74 4.63
N GLY A 36 -18.56 -13.01 4.08
CA GLY A 36 -19.87 -13.53 3.68
C GLY A 36 -20.90 -13.67 4.81
N THR A 37 -20.50 -13.46 6.07
CA THR A 37 -21.41 -13.48 7.24
C THR A 37 -21.81 -12.07 7.65
N ALA A 38 -23.00 -11.88 8.21
CA ALA A 38 -23.45 -10.56 8.66
C ALA A 38 -22.50 -9.99 9.71
N LEU A 39 -21.96 -8.79 9.48
CA LEU A 39 -21.08 -8.10 10.41
C LEU A 39 -21.95 -7.43 11.49
N ALA A 40 -21.77 -7.83 12.74
CA ALA A 40 -22.40 -7.18 13.87
C ALA A 40 -21.64 -5.90 14.24
N GLU A 41 -22.33 -4.76 14.17
CA GLU A 41 -21.77 -3.48 14.59
C GLU A 41 -21.80 -3.34 16.13
N GLY A 42 -20.84 -2.61 16.67
CA GLY A 42 -20.66 -2.39 18.10
C GLY A 42 -19.66 -1.25 18.38
N PRO A 43 -19.14 -1.14 19.61
CA PRO A 43 -18.30 0.00 20.00
C PRO A 43 -16.94 0.04 19.26
N TYR A 44 -16.46 -1.11 18.79
CA TYR A 44 -15.16 -1.20 18.10
C TYR A 44 -15.27 -1.18 16.58
N ILE A 45 -16.40 -1.64 16.02
CA ILE A 45 -16.64 -1.67 14.59
C ILE A 45 -18.03 -1.12 14.33
N HIS A 46 -18.14 0.04 13.70
CA HIS A 46 -19.43 0.65 13.40
C HIS A 46 -19.37 1.53 12.17
N THR A 47 -20.51 1.71 11.53
CA THR A 47 -20.67 2.61 10.40
C THR A 47 -20.84 4.04 10.90
N ARG A 48 -20.00 4.96 10.41
CA ARG A 48 -20.10 6.39 10.66
C ARG A 48 -20.35 7.12 9.35
N ILE A 49 -21.46 7.84 9.26
CA ILE A 49 -21.72 8.77 8.16
C ILE A 49 -20.97 10.07 8.46
N VAL A 50 -20.12 10.50 7.53
CA VAL A 50 -19.20 11.64 7.73
C VAL A 50 -19.83 12.94 7.23
N GLU A 51 -20.51 12.90 6.08
CA GLU A 51 -21.09 14.08 5.46
C GLU A 51 -22.54 13.83 5.02
N TYR A 52 -23.40 14.79 5.33
CA TYR A 52 -24.75 14.89 4.80
C TYR A 52 -24.87 16.25 4.10
N GLU A 53 -24.58 16.26 2.80
CA GLU A 53 -24.76 17.47 2.00
C GLU A 53 -26.27 17.68 1.77
N HIS A 54 -26.81 18.83 2.17
CA HIS A 54 -28.25 19.04 2.34
C HIS A 54 -29.10 18.94 1.05
N ASN A 55 -28.49 18.77 -0.12
CA ASN A 55 -29.17 18.58 -1.41
C ASN A 55 -28.60 17.42 -2.23
N SER A 56 -27.78 16.57 -1.62
CA SER A 56 -27.17 15.42 -2.30
C SER A 56 -27.92 14.15 -1.93
N THR A 57 -28.10 13.27 -2.91
CA THR A 57 -28.55 11.88 -2.68
C THR A 57 -27.38 10.96 -2.32
N ILE A 58 -26.15 11.48 -2.36
CA ILE A 58 -24.92 10.75 -2.06
C ILE A 58 -24.64 10.85 -0.56
N LEU A 59 -24.47 9.69 0.05
CA LEU A 59 -24.02 9.51 1.42
C LEU A 59 -22.55 9.10 1.45
N HIS A 60 -21.73 9.90 2.13
CA HIS A 60 -20.34 9.56 2.40
C HIS A 60 -20.20 9.05 3.83
N GLY A 61 -19.55 7.89 3.96
CA GLY A 61 -19.37 7.27 5.25
C GLY A 61 -18.15 6.39 5.31
N CYS A 62 -17.96 5.81 6.48
CA CYS A 62 -16.87 4.90 6.72
C CYS A 62 -17.28 3.79 7.69
N LEU A 63 -16.89 2.55 7.41
CA LEU A 63 -16.84 1.53 8.46
C LEU A 63 -15.60 1.79 9.29
N GLN A 64 -15.80 2.28 10.51
CA GLN A 64 -14.73 2.58 11.45
C GLN A 64 -14.38 1.33 12.25
N LEU A 65 -13.08 1.04 12.36
CA LEU A 65 -12.54 -0.01 13.21
C LEU A 65 -11.55 0.59 14.20
N ASN A 66 -11.80 0.42 15.50
CA ASN A 66 -10.92 0.87 16.56
C ASN A 66 -9.89 -0.22 16.89
N ARG A 67 -8.61 0.06 16.62
CA ARG A 67 -7.48 -0.86 16.87
C ARG A 67 -7.73 -2.30 16.35
N PRO A 68 -8.05 -2.49 15.05
CA PRO A 68 -8.20 -3.82 14.48
C PRO A 68 -6.88 -4.60 14.53
N THR A 69 -6.98 -5.92 14.59
CA THR A 69 -5.83 -6.84 14.53
C THR A 69 -5.94 -7.77 13.32
N HIS A 70 -5.03 -8.73 13.19
CA HIS A 70 -5.04 -9.69 12.08
C HIS A 70 -6.33 -10.52 12.01
N VAL A 71 -7.07 -10.68 13.10
CA VAL A 71 -8.38 -11.39 13.13
C VAL A 71 -9.47 -10.63 12.37
N ASN A 72 -9.28 -9.32 12.20
CA ASN A 72 -10.18 -8.47 11.42
C ASN A 72 -9.80 -8.48 9.93
N ASN A 73 -8.70 -9.14 9.53
CA ASN A 73 -8.38 -9.26 8.11
C ASN A 73 -9.44 -10.13 7.42
N GLY A 74 -9.92 -9.68 6.27
CA GLY A 74 -10.93 -10.42 5.52
C GLY A 74 -11.60 -9.58 4.45
N ASN A 75 -12.61 -10.18 3.83
CA ASN A 75 -13.39 -9.53 2.81
C ASN A 75 -14.60 -8.83 3.44
N TYR A 76 -14.68 -7.52 3.27
CA TYR A 76 -15.77 -6.67 3.75
C TYR A 76 -16.69 -6.35 2.59
N THR A 77 -17.97 -6.74 2.68
CA THR A 77 -18.98 -6.44 1.67
C THR A 77 -19.97 -5.41 2.20
N LEU A 78 -20.03 -4.26 1.57
CA LEU A 78 -21.07 -3.26 1.77
C LEU A 78 -22.33 -3.69 1.00
N LEU A 79 -23.46 -3.77 1.71
CA LEU A 79 -24.78 -4.04 1.14
C LEU A 79 -25.65 -2.81 1.33
N VAL A 80 -26.24 -2.32 0.23
CA VAL A 80 -27.14 -1.17 0.24
C VAL A 80 -28.47 -1.54 -0.39
N ARG A 81 -29.58 -1.08 0.21
CA ARG A 81 -30.93 -1.42 -0.25
C ARG A 81 -31.92 -0.29 -0.02
N ASN A 82 -32.72 0.01 -1.03
CA ASN A 82 -33.90 0.88 -0.95
C ASN A 82 -35.10 0.20 -1.66
N PRO A 83 -36.28 0.83 -1.74
CA PRO A 83 -37.44 0.25 -2.44
C PRO A 83 -37.23 0.01 -3.95
N LEU A 84 -36.28 0.71 -4.58
CA LEU A 84 -36.00 0.63 -6.01
C LEU A 84 -35.01 -0.49 -6.35
N GLY A 85 -34.23 -0.98 -5.38
CA GLY A 85 -33.28 -2.06 -5.62
C GLY A 85 -32.25 -2.27 -4.52
N PHE A 86 -31.20 -2.99 -4.86
CA PHE A 86 -30.07 -3.26 -3.99
C PHE A 86 -28.75 -3.23 -4.76
N ALA A 87 -27.66 -2.92 -4.08
CA ALA A 87 -26.31 -3.04 -4.61
C ALA A 87 -25.37 -3.60 -3.54
N ALA A 88 -24.30 -4.26 -3.99
CA ALA A 88 -23.29 -4.85 -3.12
C ALA A 88 -21.89 -4.60 -3.68
N ARG A 89 -20.93 -4.29 -2.81
CA ARG A 89 -19.52 -4.16 -3.20
C ARG A 89 -18.59 -4.64 -2.12
N SER A 90 -17.53 -5.33 -2.51
CA SER A 90 -16.59 -5.97 -1.60
C SER A 90 -15.19 -5.34 -1.68
N VAL A 91 -14.48 -5.30 -0.56
CA VAL A 91 -13.10 -4.85 -0.44
C VAL A 91 -12.34 -5.70 0.57
N GLN A 92 -11.05 -5.95 0.31
CA GLN A 92 -10.20 -6.68 1.23
C GLN A 92 -9.67 -5.75 2.33
N GLY A 93 -10.02 -6.01 3.58
CA GLY A 93 -9.41 -5.41 4.76
C GLY A 93 -8.13 -6.16 5.16
N ARG A 94 -7.02 -5.42 5.28
CA ARG A 94 -5.73 -5.92 5.78
C ARG A 94 -5.18 -4.90 6.77
N PHE A 95 -5.21 -5.24 8.05
CA PHE A 95 -4.92 -4.33 9.16
C PHE A 95 -3.59 -4.64 9.83
N MET A 96 -3.34 -5.92 10.14
CA MET A 96 -2.08 -6.38 10.72
C MET A 96 -1.68 -7.73 10.15
N GLU A 97 -0.38 -7.99 10.03
CA GLU A 97 0.12 -9.34 9.72
C GLU A 97 -0.19 -10.30 10.88
N ASN A 98 -0.41 -11.57 10.54
CA ASN A 98 -0.60 -12.59 11.57
C ASN A 98 0.78 -12.94 12.17
N PRO A 99 1.05 -12.64 13.45
CA PRO A 99 2.35 -12.92 14.05
C PRO A 99 2.64 -14.43 14.18
N PHE A 100 1.65 -15.29 13.96
CA PHE A 100 1.77 -16.75 14.03
C PHE A 100 1.73 -17.44 12.67
N SER A 101 1.63 -16.70 11.55
CA SER A 101 1.77 -17.31 10.22
C SER A 101 3.25 -17.54 9.91
N PHE A 102 3.83 -18.57 10.52
CA PHE A 102 5.12 -19.07 10.07
C PHE A 102 4.91 -19.76 8.72
N SER A 103 5.30 -19.10 7.64
CA SER A 103 5.47 -19.76 6.34
C SER A 103 6.78 -20.56 6.42
N PRO A 104 6.74 -21.91 6.41
CA PRO A 104 7.99 -22.70 6.37
C PRO A 104 8.82 -22.42 5.11
N GLU A 105 8.22 -21.83 4.06
CA GLU A 105 8.91 -21.34 2.86
C GLU A 105 9.58 -19.96 2.97
N GLU A 106 9.40 -19.18 4.04
CA GLU A 106 10.07 -17.88 4.16
C GLU A 106 11.56 -18.05 4.48
N PRO A 107 12.48 -17.68 3.58
CA PRO A 107 13.91 -17.82 3.83
C PRO A 107 14.30 -16.90 4.99
N ILE A 108 14.89 -17.47 6.03
CA ILE A 108 15.42 -16.73 7.18
C ILE A 108 16.33 -15.60 6.66
N PRO A 109 16.00 -14.31 6.89
CA PRO A 109 16.84 -13.21 6.44
C PRO A 109 18.12 -13.22 7.28
N GLY A 110 19.23 -13.64 6.66
CA GLY A 110 20.56 -13.51 7.26
C GLY A 110 21.40 -14.79 7.36
N ARG A 111 20.92 -15.95 6.91
CA ARG A 111 21.73 -17.18 6.98
C ARG A 111 22.57 -17.40 5.71
N CYS A 112 23.56 -16.52 5.50
CA CYS A 112 24.68 -16.80 4.62
C CYS A 112 25.64 -17.73 5.36
N TRP A 113 25.25 -18.99 5.57
CA TRP A 113 26.12 -19.97 6.20
C TRP A 113 26.98 -20.62 5.12
N GLN A 114 28.26 -20.31 5.24
CA GLN A 114 29.38 -20.97 4.60
C GLN A 114 29.19 -22.50 4.70
N THR A 115 28.70 -23.15 3.65
CA THR A 115 28.80 -24.60 3.55
C THR A 115 30.21 -24.96 3.09
N PRO A 116 30.98 -25.77 3.84
CA PRO A 116 32.21 -26.35 3.32
C PRO A 116 31.84 -27.21 2.12
N ARG A 117 32.43 -26.84 0.98
CA ARG A 117 32.27 -27.46 -0.33
C ARG A 117 32.55 -28.96 -0.23
N ARG A 118 31.50 -29.81 -0.19
CA ARG A 118 31.63 -31.23 -0.47
C ARG A 118 31.30 -31.46 -1.94
N ALA A 119 32.28 -32.04 -2.63
CA ALA A 119 32.31 -32.26 -4.06
C ALA A 119 31.08 -33.03 -4.57
N GLY A 120 30.52 -32.57 -5.69
CA GLY A 120 29.51 -33.30 -6.45
C GLY A 120 28.61 -32.37 -7.26
N THR A 121 28.81 -32.36 -8.58
CA THR A 121 27.92 -31.87 -9.66
C THR A 121 27.64 -30.36 -9.81
N PRO A 122 27.91 -29.74 -10.98
CA PRO A 122 27.66 -28.32 -11.23
C PRO A 122 26.28 -28.11 -11.86
N THR A 123 25.20 -28.08 -11.07
CA THR A 123 23.94 -27.51 -11.55
C THR A 123 23.91 -26.04 -11.16
N ARG A 124 24.33 -25.21 -12.12
CA ARG A 124 24.43 -23.75 -12.01
C ARG A 124 23.02 -23.14 -11.99
N ALA A 125 22.33 -23.18 -10.86
CA ALA A 125 21.21 -22.29 -10.58
C ALA A 125 21.79 -21.02 -9.96
N PRO A 126 21.92 -19.91 -10.71
CA PRO A 126 22.64 -18.76 -10.18
C PRO A 126 21.67 -17.95 -9.30
N CYS A 127 22.11 -17.63 -8.09
CA CYS A 127 21.30 -16.96 -7.09
C CYS A 127 20.72 -15.65 -7.67
N PRO A 128 19.40 -15.39 -7.54
CA PRO A 128 18.77 -14.17 -8.08
C PRO A 128 19.40 -12.88 -7.51
N CYS A 129 19.92 -12.93 -6.28
CA CYS A 129 20.64 -11.82 -5.64
C CYS A 129 21.99 -11.51 -6.32
N CYS A 130 22.70 -12.54 -6.80
CA CYS A 130 23.98 -12.36 -7.50
C CYS A 130 23.80 -11.84 -8.92
N HIS A 131 22.70 -12.25 -9.59
CA HIS A 131 22.36 -11.74 -10.91
C HIS A 131 22.06 -10.25 -10.90
N GLN A 132 21.26 -9.78 -9.94
CA GLN A 132 20.88 -8.37 -9.88
C GLN A 132 22.10 -7.48 -9.61
N VAL A 133 23.02 -7.91 -8.75
CA VAL A 133 24.30 -7.22 -8.50
C VAL A 133 25.18 -7.22 -9.77
N SER A 134 25.28 -8.35 -10.48
CA SER A 134 26.07 -8.44 -11.71
C SER A 134 25.53 -7.54 -12.83
N VAL A 135 24.20 -7.43 -12.96
CA VAL A 135 23.55 -6.55 -13.94
C VAL A 135 23.77 -5.08 -13.59
N ALA A 136 23.63 -4.72 -12.31
CA ALA A 136 23.88 -3.34 -11.85
C ALA A 136 25.33 -2.91 -12.09
N VAL A 137 26.31 -3.78 -11.81
CA VAL A 137 27.73 -3.49 -12.06
C VAL A 137 28.00 -3.33 -13.56
N ALA A 138 27.44 -4.21 -14.40
CA ALA A 138 27.61 -4.10 -15.86
C ALA A 138 27.02 -2.79 -16.42
N LEU A 139 25.83 -2.40 -15.95
CA LEU A 139 25.19 -1.13 -16.34
C LEU A 139 25.99 0.09 -15.88
N ALA A 140 26.54 0.06 -14.66
CA ALA A 140 27.37 1.13 -14.14
C ALA A 140 28.66 1.32 -14.95
N VAL A 141 29.36 0.22 -15.28
CA VAL A 141 30.57 0.26 -16.12
C VAL A 141 30.24 0.81 -17.51
N PHE A 142 29.15 0.36 -18.13
CA PHE A 142 28.73 0.85 -19.44
C PHE A 142 28.39 2.35 -19.43
N ALA A 143 27.65 2.81 -18.43
CA ALA A 143 27.32 4.22 -18.26
C ALA A 143 28.59 5.08 -18.07
N CYS A 144 29.53 4.63 -17.25
CA CYS A 144 30.80 5.32 -17.06
C CYS A 144 31.63 5.42 -18.35
N LEU A 145 31.71 4.34 -19.13
CA LEU A 145 32.42 4.34 -20.41
C LEU A 145 31.76 5.31 -21.41
N PHE A 146 30.43 5.24 -21.55
CA PHE A 146 29.68 6.14 -22.43
C PHE A 146 29.88 7.62 -22.07
N LEU A 147 29.76 7.95 -20.78
CA LEU A 147 29.99 9.31 -20.30
C LEU A 147 31.42 9.78 -20.52
N SER A 148 32.42 8.91 -20.32
CA SER A 148 33.82 9.24 -20.56
C SER A 148 34.11 9.52 -22.04
N VAL A 149 33.54 8.72 -22.94
CA VAL A 149 33.66 8.93 -24.39
C VAL A 149 32.96 10.23 -24.79
N LEU A 150 31.75 10.48 -24.27
CA LEU A 150 31.02 11.72 -24.52
C LEU A 150 31.83 12.94 -24.06
N LEU A 151 32.44 12.89 -22.87
CA LEU A 151 33.30 13.96 -22.37
C LEU A 151 34.55 14.16 -23.23
N ILE A 152 35.16 13.08 -23.74
CA ILE A 152 36.30 13.17 -24.67
C ILE A 152 35.87 13.81 -25.99
N VAL A 153 34.71 13.41 -26.54
CA VAL A 153 34.14 14.00 -27.76
C VAL A 153 33.82 15.47 -27.53
N LEU A 154 33.20 15.84 -26.40
CA LEU A 154 32.92 17.23 -26.07
C LEU A 154 34.21 18.06 -25.86
N ASN A 155 35.25 17.49 -25.25
CA ASN A 155 36.54 18.19 -25.13
C ASN A 155 37.30 18.30 -26.46
N LYS A 156 37.19 17.31 -27.36
CA LYS A 156 37.80 17.36 -28.70
C LYS A 156 37.01 18.21 -29.69
N CYS A 157 35.68 18.18 -29.65
CA CYS A 157 34.78 18.92 -30.54
C CYS A 157 34.47 20.33 -30.03
N GLY A 158 34.49 20.56 -28.71
CA GLY A 158 34.35 21.89 -28.10
C GLY A 158 35.53 22.82 -28.38
N ARG A 159 36.73 22.26 -28.64
CA ARG A 159 37.88 23.01 -29.17
C ARG A 159 37.75 23.39 -30.65
N ARG A 160 36.68 22.97 -31.34
CA ARG A 160 36.31 23.41 -32.69
C ARG A 160 34.95 24.10 -32.73
N SER A 161 34.54 24.76 -31.65
CA SER A 161 33.47 25.76 -31.72
C SER A 161 34.01 27.03 -32.42
N LYS A 162 33.93 27.03 -33.76
CA LYS A 162 34.05 28.24 -34.58
C LYS A 162 32.65 28.66 -35.01
N PHE A 163 31.83 29.10 -34.06
CA PHE A 163 30.71 29.98 -34.39
C PHE A 163 31.31 31.35 -34.70
N GLY A 164 31.47 31.65 -36.00
CA GLY A 164 31.48 33.03 -36.45
C GLY A 164 30.07 33.60 -36.22
N ILE A 165 29.88 34.24 -35.07
CA ILE A 165 28.73 35.12 -34.84
C ILE A 165 29.16 36.49 -35.37
N ASN A 166 28.73 36.84 -36.58
CA ASN A 166 28.84 38.21 -37.06
C ASN A 166 27.69 39.02 -36.49
N ARG A 167 28.06 40.23 -36.10
CA ARG A 167 27.24 41.34 -35.61
C ARG A 167 26.15 41.73 -36.60
#